data_AF-A0A2D2H9V6-F1
#
_entry.id   AF-A0A2D2H9V6-F1
#
_cell.length_a   1.000
_cell.length_b   1.000
_cell.length_c   1.000
_cell.angle_alpha   90.00
_cell.angle_beta   90.00
_cell.angle_gamma   90.00
#
_symmetry.space_group_name_H-M   'P 1'
#
loop_
_entity.id
_entity.type
_entity.pdbx_description
1 polymer ?
#
loop_
_entity_poly.entity_id
_entity_poly.type
_entity_poly.pdbx_seq_one_letter_code
_entity_poly.pdbx_strand_id
1 'polypeptide(L)'
;MHRDNRLVTYGRDDDGKEVAFVTLWDGAIATLYADDLAALTALGFSTSWSRKYQRPQPHAAIPRSDGKKVIVARLLMEAPEGTMVDYLDGNALNLRRSNLVLKPGRSKSTATDAIREARQKLAERLKTAEVAEDSSTLQGPPAPPERPDGHASAQGVDG
;
A
#
# COMPACT_ATOMS: atom_id res chain seq x y z
N MET A 1 -7.39 17.15 -10.81
CA MET A 1 -6.62 15.89 -10.84
C MET A 1 -5.21 16.16 -10.31
N HIS A 2 -4.98 15.96 -9.01
CA HIS A 2 -3.60 15.98 -8.48
C HIS A 2 -2.99 14.61 -8.79
N ARG A 3 -1.96 14.58 -9.64
CA ARG A 3 -1.20 13.35 -9.89
C ARG A 3 -0.51 13.00 -8.59
N ASP A 4 -0.93 11.89 -8.00
CA ASP A 4 -0.40 11.33 -6.76
C ASP A 4 0.95 10.64 -7.05
N ASN A 5 1.86 11.36 -7.70
CA ASN A 5 3.19 10.87 -8.06
C ASN A 5 4.16 11.12 -6.90
N ARG A 6 3.75 10.74 -5.69
CA ARG A 6 4.66 10.79 -4.54
C ARG A 6 5.66 9.67 -4.70
N LEU A 7 6.93 10.06 -4.75
CA LEU A 7 8.03 9.17 -5.05
C LEU A 7 8.33 8.29 -3.84
N VAL A 8 8.18 6.98 -4.03
CA VAL A 8 8.81 5.96 -3.19
C VAL A 8 10.09 5.55 -3.90
N THR A 9 11.22 5.72 -3.24
CA THR A 9 12.49 5.14 -3.70
C THR A 9 12.94 4.05 -2.74
N TYR A 10 13.80 3.16 -3.21
CA TYR A 10 14.34 2.04 -2.45
C TYR A 10 15.86 2.13 -2.39
N GLY A 11 16.44 1.58 -1.33
CA GLY A 11 17.88 1.48 -1.15
C GLY A 11 18.23 0.41 -0.13
N ARG A 12 19.48 0.41 0.33
CA ARG A 12 19.94 -0.44 1.43
C ARG A 12 20.53 0.43 2.53
N ASP A 13 20.30 0.04 3.79
CA ASP A 13 20.96 0.67 4.93
C ASP A 13 22.37 0.09 5.18
N ASP A 14 23.03 0.57 6.24
CA ASP A 14 24.38 0.16 6.63
C ASP A 14 24.47 -1.34 7.01
N ASP A 15 23.34 -1.94 7.42
CA ASP A 15 23.23 -3.36 7.72
C ASP A 15 22.89 -4.21 6.47
N GLY A 16 22.79 -3.58 5.29
CA GLY A 16 22.41 -4.20 4.03
C GLY A 16 20.92 -4.54 3.90
N LYS A 17 20.07 -4.08 4.83
CA LYS A 17 18.62 -4.30 4.78
C LYS A 17 17.96 -3.37 3.79
N GLU A 18 16.94 -3.86 3.11
CA GLU A 18 16.20 -3.05 2.15
C GLU A 18 15.32 -2.02 2.85
N VAL A 19 15.50 -0.76 2.47
CA VAL A 19 14.79 0.38 3.03
C VAL A 19 14.04 1.13 1.95
N ALA A 20 12.86 1.62 2.30
CA ALA A 20 12.04 2.48 1.47
C ALA A 20 12.10 3.93 1.99
N PHE A 21 12.17 4.87 1.06
CA PHE A 21 12.14 6.30 1.30
C PHE A 21 10.83 6.84 0.73
N VAL A 22 9.95 7.31 1.61
CA VAL A 22 8.62 7.80 1.25
C VAL A 22 8.60 9.32 1.37
N THR A 23 8.36 10.00 0.25
CA THR A 23 8.25 11.46 0.21
C THR A 23 6.88 11.91 0.75
N LEU A 24 6.88 12.71 1.81
CA LEU A 24 5.68 13.30 2.42
C LEU A 24 5.19 14.49 1.59
N TRP A 25 3.95 14.94 1.87
CA TRP A 25 3.36 16.12 1.22
C TRP A 25 4.20 17.41 1.32
N ASP A 26 4.94 17.59 2.41
CA ASP A 26 5.78 18.76 2.62
C ASP A 26 7.23 18.57 2.12
N GLY A 27 7.48 17.52 1.33
CA GLY A 27 8.79 17.20 0.76
C GLY A 27 9.75 16.50 1.71
N ALA A 28 9.39 16.31 2.98
CA ALA A 28 10.19 15.53 3.92
C ALA A 28 10.22 14.06 3.52
N ILE A 29 11.31 13.35 3.86
CA ILE A 29 11.46 11.93 3.53
C ILE A 29 11.34 11.12 4.81
N ALA A 30 10.36 10.21 4.86
CA ALA A 30 10.29 9.19 5.89
C ALA A 30 10.97 7.91 5.42
N THR A 31 11.71 7.25 6.30
CA THR A 31 12.46 6.03 6.01
C THR A 31 11.90 4.87 6.82
N LEU A 32 11.61 3.74 6.19
CA LEU A 32 11.18 2.50 6.84
C LEU A 32 11.73 1.28 6.10
N TYR A 33 11.59 0.09 6.65
CA TYR A 33 11.96 -1.13 5.92
C TYR A 33 11.01 -1.37 4.74
N ALA A 34 11.54 -1.92 3.64
CA ALA A 34 10.74 -2.17 2.44
C ALA A 34 9.59 -3.14 2.72
N ASP A 35 9.83 -4.20 3.50
CA ASP A 35 8.81 -5.17 3.92
C ASP A 35 7.68 -4.52 4.73
N ASP A 36 8.00 -3.55 5.57
CA ASP A 36 7.03 -2.81 6.36
C ASP A 36 6.13 -1.95 5.46
N LEU A 37 6.72 -1.28 4.47
CA LEU A 37 5.95 -0.53 3.48
C LEU A 37 5.05 -1.46 2.67
N ALA A 38 5.60 -2.59 2.20
CA ALA A 38 4.85 -3.60 1.47
C ALA A 38 3.66 -4.10 2.28
N ALA A 39 3.86 -4.45 3.56
CA ALA A 39 2.80 -4.87 4.45
C ALA A 39 1.69 -3.82 4.62
N LEU A 40 2.06 -2.54 4.80
CA LEU A 40 1.07 -1.45 4.89
C LEU A 40 0.28 -1.28 3.59
N THR A 41 0.95 -1.32 2.43
CA THR A 41 0.28 -1.18 1.13
C THR A 41 -0.61 -2.38 0.81
N ALA A 42 -0.22 -3.59 1.18
CA ALA A 42 -1.04 -4.80 1.05
C ALA A 42 -2.32 -4.71 1.91
N LEU A 43 -2.24 -4.06 3.08
CA LEU A 43 -3.39 -3.73 3.92
C LEU A 43 -4.24 -2.56 3.38
N GLY A 44 -3.84 -1.97 2.25
CA GLY A 44 -4.55 -0.89 1.57
C GLY A 44 -4.22 0.50 2.09
N PHE A 45 -3.27 0.66 3.01
CA PHE A 45 -2.83 1.99 3.45
C PHE A 45 -2.14 2.74 2.32
N SER A 46 -2.54 3.99 2.11
CA SER A 46 -1.94 4.85 1.10
C SER A 46 -0.54 5.32 1.53
N THR A 47 0.37 5.45 0.56
CA THR A 47 1.69 6.08 0.73
C THR A 47 1.63 7.62 0.72
N SER A 48 0.43 8.18 0.54
CA SER A 48 0.15 9.61 0.54
C SER A 48 0.15 10.20 1.95
N TRP A 49 1.34 10.22 2.57
CA TRP A 49 1.51 10.64 3.96
C TRP A 49 1.62 12.15 4.11
N SER A 50 1.19 12.61 5.28
CA SER A 50 1.28 14.01 5.68
C SER A 50 1.69 14.11 7.14
N ARG A 51 2.36 15.19 7.53
CA ARG A 51 2.59 15.54 8.92
C ARG A 51 2.02 16.93 9.21
N LYS A 52 1.71 17.21 10.48
CA LYS A 52 1.24 18.55 10.90
C LYS A 52 2.46 19.33 11.39
N TYR A 53 2.45 20.66 11.21
CA TYR A 53 3.57 21.50 11.67
C TYR A 53 3.92 21.29 13.16
N GLN A 54 2.90 21.14 14.01
CA GLN A 54 3.07 20.91 15.46
C GLN A 54 3.35 19.46 15.84
N ARG A 55 3.28 18.51 14.89
CA ARG A 55 3.42 17.07 15.15
C ARG A 55 4.32 16.46 14.06
N PRO A 56 5.61 16.26 14.35
CA PRO A 56 6.57 15.84 13.33
C PRO A 56 6.32 14.42 12.81
N GLN A 57 5.44 13.64 13.46
CA GLN A 57 5.15 12.27 13.09
C GLN A 57 4.35 12.17 11.77
N PRO A 58 4.77 11.30 10.84
CA PRO A 58 4.00 10.99 9.63
C PRO A 58 2.64 10.36 9.95
N HIS A 59 1.62 10.79 9.22
CA HIS A 59 0.27 10.22 9.29
C HIS A 59 -0.14 9.66 7.92
N ALA A 60 -0.65 8.43 7.93
CA ALA A 60 -1.30 7.78 6.80
C ALA A 60 -2.81 7.93 6.90
N ALA A 61 -3.49 8.02 5.75
CA ALA A 61 -4.94 7.91 5.69
C ALA A 61 -5.36 6.47 5.99
N ILE A 62 -6.34 6.29 6.87
CA ILE A 62 -6.94 4.96 7.10
C ILE A 62 -7.81 4.64 5.87
N PRO A 63 -7.63 3.47 5.25
CA PRO A 63 -8.37 3.09 4.04
C PRO A 63 -9.89 3.14 4.28
N ARG A 64 -10.61 3.82 3.38
CA ARG A 64 -12.09 3.94 3.42
C ARG A 64 -12.65 4.53 4.72
N SER A 65 -11.86 5.35 5.41
CA SER A 65 -12.35 6.18 6.51
C SER A 65 -12.65 7.59 6.02
N ASP A 66 -13.58 8.29 6.68
CA ASP A 66 -13.94 9.69 6.40
C ASP A 66 -12.81 10.66 6.79
N GLY A 67 -11.68 10.57 6.10
CA GLY A 67 -10.50 11.40 6.34
C GLY A 67 -9.78 11.11 7.66
N LYS A 68 -10.08 10.01 8.35
CA LYS A 68 -9.35 9.64 9.56
C LYS A 68 -7.90 9.28 9.20
N LYS A 69 -6.97 9.82 9.97
CA LYS A 69 -5.53 9.59 9.79
C LYS A 69 -4.97 8.94 11.04
N VAL A 70 -4.02 8.05 10.84
CA VAL A 70 -3.32 7.34 11.91
C VAL A 70 -1.81 7.58 11.78
N ILE A 71 -1.12 7.63 12.91
CA ILE A 71 0.33 7.78 12.94
C ILE A 71 0.96 6.50 12.39
N VAL A 72 1.84 6.62 11.39
CA VAL A 72 2.44 5.47 10.71
C VAL A 72 3.25 4.61 11.67
N ALA A 73 4.04 5.23 12.56
CA ALA A 73 4.82 4.51 13.57
C ALA A 73 3.94 3.62 14.48
N ARG A 74 2.70 4.04 14.77
CA ARG A 74 1.76 3.22 15.55
C ARG A 74 1.23 2.03 14.75
N LEU A 75 1.05 2.18 13.44
CA LEU A 75 0.69 1.06 12.57
C LEU A 75 1.80 0.03 12.54
N LEU A 76 3.04 0.47 12.31
CA LEU A 76 4.21 -0.42 12.22
C LEU A 76 4.42 -1.25 13.49
N MET A 77 4.16 -0.66 14.66
CA MET A 77 4.30 -1.31 15.96
C MET A 77 3.03 -1.99 16.46
N GLU A 78 1.95 -2.01 15.66
CA GLU A 78 0.62 -2.50 16.06
C GLU A 78 0.16 -1.96 17.43
N ALA A 79 0.49 -0.70 17.71
CA ALA A 79 0.46 -0.13 19.06
C ALA A 79 -0.94 -0.13 19.69
N PRO A 80 -1.15 -0.80 20.85
CA PRO A 80 -2.45 -0.89 21.50
C PRO A 80 -2.89 0.46 22.12
N GLU A 81 -4.13 0.52 22.56
CA GLU A 81 -4.63 1.64 23.38
C GLU A 81 -3.76 1.81 24.63
N GLY A 82 -3.60 3.05 25.11
CA GLY A 82 -2.81 3.32 26.31
C GLY A 82 -1.30 3.18 26.12
N THR A 83 -0.82 3.01 24.89
CA THR A 83 0.61 3.05 24.56
C THR A 83 0.95 4.20 23.62
N MET A 84 2.21 4.58 23.57
CA MET A 84 2.79 5.55 22.63
C MET A 84 4.01 4.92 21.96
N VAL A 85 4.36 5.39 20.77
CA VAL A 85 5.60 5.00 20.09
C VAL A 85 6.59 6.14 20.25
N ASP A 86 7.77 5.81 20.73
CA ASP A 86 8.91 6.71 20.85
C ASP A 86 10.00 6.32 19.85
N TYR A 87 10.89 7.28 19.54
CA TYR A 87 11.94 7.14 18.53
C TYR A 87 13.30 7.18 19.21
N LEU A 88 14.08 6.11 19.08
CA LEU A 88 15.37 5.98 19.78
C LEU A 88 16.37 7.06 19.36
N ASP A 89 16.39 7.42 18.08
CA ASP A 89 17.24 8.48 17.52
C ASP A 89 16.64 9.90 17.64
N GLY A 90 15.45 10.04 18.21
CA GLY A 90 14.71 11.31 18.29
C GLY A 90 14.16 11.83 16.95
N ASN A 91 14.37 11.12 15.84
CA ASN A 91 13.92 11.50 14.51
C ASN A 91 12.60 10.79 14.15
N ALA A 92 11.50 11.55 14.19
CA ALA A 92 10.16 11.04 13.87
C ALA A 92 9.96 10.60 12.40
N LEU A 93 10.92 10.88 11.51
CA LEU A 93 10.91 10.42 10.12
C LEU A 93 11.66 9.09 9.92
N ASN A 94 12.44 8.64 10.91
CA ASN A 94 13.05 7.30 10.89
C ASN A 94 12.07 6.29 11.48
N LEU A 95 11.23 5.73 10.62
CA LEU A 95 10.18 4.76 10.95
C LEU A 95 10.66 3.30 10.88
N ARG A 96 11.97 3.03 10.75
CA ARG A 96 12.51 1.66 10.82
C ARG A 96 12.13 1.04 12.16
N ARG A 97 11.60 -0.19 12.18
CA ARG A 97 11.18 -0.86 13.45
C ARG A 97 12.26 -0.88 14.53
N SER A 98 13.52 -1.02 14.14
CA SER A 98 14.65 -0.98 15.07
C SER A 98 14.83 0.36 15.79
N ASN A 99 14.24 1.45 15.27
CA ASN A 99 14.24 2.77 15.88
C ASN A 99 12.99 3.04 16.74
N LEU A 100 12.01 2.14 16.75
CA LEU A 100 10.71 2.37 17.40
C LEU A 100 10.60 1.59 18.71
N VAL A 101 10.10 2.27 19.75
CA VAL A 101 9.86 1.65 21.06
C VAL A 101 8.46 1.96 21.55
N LEU A 102 7.76 0.94 22.05
CA LEU A 102 6.48 1.13 22.72
C LEU A 102 6.69 1.55 24.18
N LYS A 103 5.99 2.59 24.61
CA LYS A 103 5.97 3.07 26.00
C LYS A 103 4.52 3.21 26.50
N PRO A 104 4.26 3.04 27.81
CA PRO A 104 2.98 3.39 28.40
C PRO A 104 2.62 4.86 28.13
N GLY A 105 1.34 5.15 27.90
CA GLY A 105 0.87 6.51 27.60
C GLY A 105 -0.64 6.66 27.59
N ARG A 106 -1.13 7.77 27.02
CA ARG A 106 -2.56 8.14 27.05
C ARG A 106 -3.21 8.17 25.66
N SER A 107 -2.67 7.40 24.70
CA SER A 107 -3.26 7.34 23.37
C SER A 107 -4.62 6.65 23.42
N LYS A 108 -5.67 7.36 23.01
CA LYS A 108 -7.04 6.84 22.84
C LYS A 108 -7.29 6.20 21.46
N SER A 109 -6.28 6.23 20.58
CA SER A 109 -6.40 5.71 19.22
C SER A 109 -5.71 4.35 19.14
N THR A 110 -6.48 3.30 18.87
CA THR A 110 -5.99 1.95 18.64
C THR A 110 -5.55 1.81 17.18
N ALA A 111 -4.23 1.84 16.93
CA ALA A 111 -3.73 1.48 15.61
C ALA A 111 -4.03 0.00 15.29
N THR A 112 -4.09 -0.83 16.34
CA THR A 112 -4.50 -2.22 16.29
C THR A 112 -5.89 -2.42 15.69
N ASP A 113 -6.87 -1.54 15.98
CA ASP A 113 -8.21 -1.64 15.40
C ASP A 113 -8.19 -1.37 13.90
N ALA A 114 -7.44 -0.35 13.47
CA ALA A 114 -7.29 -0.03 12.05
C ALA A 114 -6.61 -1.18 11.28
N ILE A 115 -5.60 -1.82 11.87
CA ILE A 115 -4.93 -2.98 11.27
C ILE A 115 -5.84 -4.19 11.24
N ARG A 116 -6.56 -4.47 12.33
CA ARG A 116 -7.50 -5.59 12.41
C ARG A 116 -8.59 -5.44 11.36
N GLU A 117 -9.18 -4.25 11.23
CA GLU A 117 -10.19 -3.96 10.22
C GLU A 117 -9.62 -4.12 8.80
N ALA A 118 -8.41 -3.61 8.54
CA ALA A 118 -7.74 -3.77 7.26
C ALA A 118 -7.48 -5.25 6.91
N ARG A 119 -7.03 -6.04 7.88
CA ARG A 119 -6.79 -7.50 7.73
C ARG A 119 -8.08 -8.25 7.42
N GLN A 120 -9.16 -7.97 8.16
CA GLN A 120 -10.48 -8.59 7.93
C GLN A 120 -10.97 -8.32 6.51
N LYS A 121 -10.88 -7.05 6.07
CA LYS A 121 -11.28 -6.66 4.71
C LYS A 121 -10.41 -7.29 3.63
N LEU A 122 -9.10 -7.40 3.86
CA LEU A 122 -8.21 -8.08 2.92
C LEU A 122 -8.60 -9.57 2.78
N ALA A 123 -8.88 -10.24 3.91
CA ALA A 123 -9.33 -11.63 3.91
C ALA A 123 -10.68 -11.82 3.21
N GLU A 124 -11.64 -10.93 3.43
CA GLU A 124 -12.93 -10.95 2.71
C GLU A 124 -12.74 -10.82 1.20
N ARG A 125 -11.85 -9.92 0.75
CA ARG A 125 -11.57 -9.73 -0.68
C ARG A 125 -10.91 -10.93 -1.32
N LEU A 126 -9.95 -11.54 -0.63
CA LEU A 126 -9.30 -12.77 -1.11
C LEU A 126 -10.33 -13.90 -1.23
N LYS A 127 -11.21 -14.04 -0.23
CA LYS A 127 -12.31 -15.02 -0.28
C LYS A 127 -13.29 -14.77 -1.44
N THR A 128 -13.66 -13.52 -1.70
CA THR A 128 -14.54 -13.19 -2.84
C THR A 128 -13.86 -13.43 -4.19
N ALA A 129 -12.55 -13.15 -4.30
CA ALA A 129 -11.79 -13.37 -5.53
C ALA A 129 -11.66 -14.86 -5.88
N GLU A 130 -11.41 -15.72 -4.88
CA GLU A 130 -11.32 -17.17 -5.06
C GLU A 130 -12.63 -17.77 -5.62
N VAL A 131 -13.79 -17.30 -5.13
CA VAL A 131 -15.11 -17.73 -5.61
C VAL A 131 -15.40 -17.26 -7.04
N ALA A 132 -14.82 -16.11 -7.45
CA ALA A 132 -15.00 -15.58 -8.80
C ALA A 132 -14.18 -16.33 -9.86
N GLU A 133 -12.99 -16.82 -9.50
CA GLU A 133 -12.13 -17.60 -10.41
C GLU A 133 -12.72 -18.97 -10.74
N ASP A 134 -13.39 -19.62 -9.78
CA ASP A 134 -14.05 -20.92 -10.00
C ASP A 134 -15.27 -20.81 -10.96
N SER A 135 -15.91 -19.63 -10.99
CA SER A 135 -17.05 -19.36 -11.89
C SER A 135 -16.64 -18.96 -13.32
N SER A 136 -15.36 -18.68 -13.56
CA SER A 136 -14.86 -18.17 -14.86
C SER A 136 -14.40 -19.28 -15.82
N THR A 137 -14.34 -20.54 -15.39
CA THR A 137 -13.74 -21.65 -16.15
C THR A 137 -14.66 -22.27 -17.22
N LEU A 138 -15.88 -21.76 -17.44
CA LEU A 138 -16.86 -22.34 -18.39
C LEU A 138 -17.11 -21.51 -19.67
N GLN A 139 -16.45 -20.38 -19.88
CA GLN A 139 -16.44 -19.73 -21.19
C GLN A 139 -15.23 -20.21 -21.98
N GLY A 140 -15.43 -21.30 -22.73
CA GLY A 140 -14.50 -21.72 -23.78
C GLY A 140 -14.17 -20.54 -24.70
N PRO A 141 -12.99 -20.56 -25.35
CA PRO A 141 -12.53 -19.47 -26.21
C PRO A 141 -13.65 -19.09 -27.19
N PRO A 142 -13.93 -17.79 -27.39
CA PRO A 142 -14.93 -17.38 -28.35
C PRO A 142 -14.59 -18.01 -29.69
N ALA A 143 -15.59 -18.62 -30.32
CA ALA A 143 -15.43 -19.25 -31.62
C ALA A 143 -14.71 -18.27 -32.56
N PRO A 144 -13.66 -18.70 -33.26
CA PRO A 144 -12.96 -17.82 -34.19
C PRO A 144 -13.99 -17.27 -35.18
N PRO A 145 -13.92 -15.96 -35.52
CA PRO A 145 -14.86 -15.38 -36.47
C PRO A 145 -14.77 -16.16 -37.79
N GLU A 146 -15.91 -16.66 -38.27
CA GLU A 146 -16.03 -17.32 -39.57
C GLU A 146 -15.38 -16.41 -40.61
N ARG A 147 -14.28 -16.88 -41.22
CA ARG A 147 -13.67 -16.19 -42.34
C ARG A 147 -14.65 -16.32 -43.49
N PRO A 148 -15.14 -15.22 -44.10
CA PRO A 148 -15.88 -15.33 -45.34
C PRO A 148 -14.94 -15.92 -46.40
N ASP A 149 -15.29 -17.11 -46.90
CA ASP A 149 -14.63 -17.75 -48.03
C ASP A 149 -14.79 -16.88 -49.29
N GLY A 150 -13.88 -15.91 -49.42
CA GLY A 150 -13.72 -15.07 -50.58
C GLY A 150 -13.05 -15.85 -51.70
N HIS A 151 -13.84 -16.61 -52.45
CA HIS A 151 -13.49 -17.02 -53.81
C HIS A 151 -13.22 -15.78 -54.66
N ALA A 152 -11.97 -15.59 -55.10
CA ALA A 152 -11.65 -14.70 -56.20
C ALA A 152 -10.62 -15.37 -57.11
N SER A 153 -11.14 -16.20 -58.01
CA SER A 153 -10.50 -16.54 -59.28
C SER A 153 -10.53 -15.31 -60.19
N ALA A 154 -9.40 -14.95 -60.80
CA ALA A 154 -9.26 -14.35 -62.15
C ALA A 154 -7.79 -13.92 -62.31
N GLN A 155 -6.99 -14.59 -63.14
CA GLN A 155 -6.88 -14.46 -64.61
C GLN A 155 -6.12 -13.22 -65.08
N GLY A 156 -4.98 -13.47 -65.72
CA GLY A 156 -4.38 -12.65 -66.79
C GLY A 156 -3.82 -11.30 -66.34
N VAL A 157 -2.86 -10.68 -67.00
CA VAL A 157 -2.48 -10.72 -68.41
C VAL A 157 -1.08 -10.10 -68.54
N ASP A 158 -0.37 -10.55 -69.58
CA ASP A 158 0.85 -10.01 -70.20
C ASP A 158 1.05 -8.49 -70.21
N GLY A 159 2.32 -8.10 -70.28
CA GLY A 159 2.78 -6.77 -70.71
C GLY A 159 4.20 -6.45 -70.27
#